data_AF-A0A9P0ZWD3-F1
#
_entry.id   AF-A0A9P0ZWD3-F1
#
_cell.length_a   1.000
_cell.length_b   1.000
_cell.length_c   1.000
_cell.angle_alpha   90.00
_cell.angle_beta   90.00
_cell.angle_gamma   90.00
#
_symmetry.space_group_name_H-M   'P 1'
#
loop_
_entity.id
_entity.type
_entity.pdbx_description
1 polymer ?
#
loop_
_entity_poly.entity_id
_entity_poly.type
_entity_poly.pdbx_seq_one_letter_code
_entity_poly.pdbx_strand_id
1 'polypeptide(L)'
;MVNIRDRTEDFKDAVHRSAVSLGYDETRIAAILASFIMRKPRQRSPFIKAALKTVDSIGVLEEFLLKHKKDYVDLYRTTEQERDSIESEVTFFIKSCKEQIDLLKNSINQVDDANSKGWIGFKGESLNADTVAHKHGVVLILCEKLHSVSSQFDRLRAVRYQDVINRRALRRKPTQAGKTSSTEISTPTNLEEQVKQSDAQTMESNELRSESVRVQEQFLDDETRALQAELSGLLDAVQETETKMVEMSALNHLMSTHVLQQAQQIEYLYDQAVEATMNVELGNKELTKAIQRNSSSRTFLLLFLFVLTFSILFLDWYN
;
A
#
# COMPACT_ATOMS: atom_id res chain seq x y z
N MET A 1 29.20 23.61 20.28
CA MET A 1 28.39 23.78 19.04
C MET A 1 29.07 24.80 18.18
N VAL A 2 29.59 24.41 17.01
CA VAL A 2 30.26 25.33 16.08
C VAL A 2 29.18 26.21 15.44
N ASN A 3 29.32 27.53 15.58
CA ASN A 3 28.39 28.50 15.02
C ASN A 3 28.58 28.53 13.50
N ILE A 4 27.68 27.88 12.75
CA ILE A 4 27.73 27.84 11.29
C ILE A 4 27.30 29.22 10.81
N ARG A 5 28.29 30.07 10.46
CA ARG A 5 28.05 31.39 9.85
C ARG A 5 27.30 31.20 8.54
N ASP A 6 26.16 31.88 8.38
CA ASP A 6 25.46 31.96 7.11
C ASP A 6 26.35 32.67 6.08
N ARG A 7 26.69 31.96 5.00
CA ARG A 7 27.55 32.46 3.91
C ARG A 7 26.76 32.73 2.63
N THR A 8 25.44 32.84 2.73
CA THR A 8 24.57 33.10 1.57
C THR A 8 24.95 34.41 0.88
N GLU A 9 25.29 35.46 1.63
CA GLU A 9 25.72 36.75 1.07
C GLU A 9 27.13 36.68 0.46
N ASP A 10 28.08 36.00 1.12
CA ASP A 10 29.43 35.78 0.56
C ASP A 10 29.34 35.07 -0.82
N PHE A 11 28.41 34.13 -0.96
CA PHE A 11 28.17 33.41 -2.20
C PHE A 11 27.55 34.32 -3.28
N LYS A 12 26.55 35.14 -2.94
CA LYS A 12 25.97 36.11 -3.88
C LYS A 12 27.01 37.10 -4.40
N ASP A 13 27.86 37.61 -3.51
CA ASP A 13 28.97 38.51 -3.85
C ASP A 13 29.98 37.84 -4.78
N ALA A 14 30.34 36.59 -4.51
CA ALA A 14 31.24 35.82 -5.36
C ALA A 14 30.65 35.61 -6.77
N VAL A 15 29.37 35.22 -6.85
CA VAL A 15 28.67 35.05 -8.14
C VAL A 15 28.60 36.37 -8.91
N HIS A 16 28.32 37.49 -8.23
CA HIS A 16 28.30 38.80 -8.85
C HIS A 16 29.67 39.17 -9.45
N ARG A 17 30.75 39.03 -8.67
CA ARG A 17 32.12 39.30 -9.14
C ARG A 17 32.50 38.41 -10.33
N SER A 18 32.15 37.13 -10.27
CA SER A 18 32.39 36.20 -11.39
C SER A 18 31.61 36.58 -12.64
N ALA A 19 30.33 36.95 -12.52
CA ALA A 19 29.51 37.38 -13.66
C ALA A 19 30.06 38.64 -14.33
N VAL A 20 30.52 39.62 -13.53
CA VAL A 20 31.21 40.81 -14.04
C VAL A 20 32.51 40.45 -14.76
N SER A 21 33.32 39.53 -14.18
CA SER A 21 34.58 39.09 -14.80
C SER A 21 34.40 38.35 -16.14
N LEU A 22 33.23 37.72 -16.33
CA LEU A 22 32.86 37.02 -17.56
C LEU A 22 32.20 37.94 -18.60
N GLY A 23 32.07 39.24 -18.32
CA GLY A 23 31.51 40.24 -19.25
C GLY A 23 30.00 40.12 -19.44
N TYR A 24 29.25 39.69 -18.42
CA TYR A 24 27.79 39.57 -18.53
C TYR A 24 27.13 40.94 -18.54
N ASP A 25 26.13 41.13 -19.40
CA ASP A 25 25.33 42.35 -19.46
C ASP A 25 24.63 42.62 -18.12
N GLU A 26 24.41 43.89 -17.79
CA GLU A 26 23.76 44.33 -16.54
C GLU A 26 22.36 43.70 -16.35
N THR A 27 21.65 43.46 -17.45
CA THR A 27 20.36 42.75 -17.47
C THR A 27 20.49 41.26 -17.06
N ARG A 28 21.56 40.58 -17.48
CA ARG A 28 21.82 39.18 -17.11
C ARG A 28 22.28 39.08 -15.65
N ILE A 29 23.10 40.01 -15.19
CA ILE A 29 23.54 40.10 -13.80
C ILE A 29 22.31 40.33 -12.89
N ALA A 30 21.44 41.27 -13.24
CA ALA A 30 20.18 41.51 -12.53
C ALA A 30 19.28 40.27 -12.51
N ALA A 31 19.17 39.54 -13.63
CA ALA A 31 18.39 38.30 -13.70
C ALA A 31 18.96 37.17 -12.82
N ILE A 32 20.30 37.04 -12.75
CA ILE A 32 20.98 36.08 -11.87
C ILE A 32 20.74 36.44 -10.40
N LEU A 33 20.92 37.70 -10.03
CA LEU A 33 20.69 38.18 -8.66
C LEU A 33 19.22 38.03 -8.24
N ALA A 34 18.28 38.35 -9.14
CA ALA A 34 16.85 38.16 -8.89
C ALA A 34 16.49 36.68 -8.67
N SER A 35 17.19 35.75 -9.31
CA SER A 35 16.97 34.31 -9.12
C SER A 35 17.37 33.79 -7.73
N PHE A 36 18.23 34.50 -7.00
CA PHE A 36 18.54 34.18 -5.60
C PHE A 36 17.47 34.68 -4.63
N ILE A 37 16.70 35.70 -5.02
CA ILE A 37 15.62 36.28 -4.21
C ILE A 37 14.33 35.52 -4.44
N MET A 38 14.01 35.24 -5.70
CA MET A 38 12.81 34.50 -6.10
C MET A 38 13.17 33.06 -6.43
N ARG A 39 12.81 32.12 -5.54
CA ARG A 39 12.90 30.68 -5.86
C ARG A 39 12.05 30.42 -7.09
N LYS A 40 12.70 29.99 -8.19
CA LYS A 40 11.98 29.53 -9.38
C LYS A 40 11.02 28.41 -8.96
N PRO A 41 9.75 28.42 -9.43
CA PRO A 41 8.81 27.36 -9.12
C PRO A 41 9.40 26.04 -9.58
N ARG A 42 9.46 25.06 -8.68
CA ARG A 42 9.97 23.72 -8.97
C ARG A 42 9.06 23.12 -10.04
N GLN A 43 9.57 22.97 -11.27
CA GLN A 43 8.82 22.31 -12.33
C GLN A 43 8.66 20.84 -11.98
N ARG A 44 7.46 20.45 -11.55
CA ARG A 44 7.15 19.05 -11.23
C ARG A 44 7.03 18.27 -12.53
N SER A 45 7.73 17.14 -12.61
CA SER A 45 7.59 16.20 -13.72
C SER A 45 6.15 15.69 -13.81
N PRO A 46 5.69 15.25 -15.00
CA PRO A 46 4.36 14.65 -15.14
C PRO A 46 4.17 13.45 -14.20
N PHE A 47 5.22 12.65 -13.99
CA PHE A 47 5.25 11.57 -13.01
C PHE A 47 4.93 12.04 -11.60
N ILE A 48 5.63 13.09 -11.11
CA ILE A 48 5.40 13.62 -9.75
C ILE A 48 3.99 14.19 -9.62
N LYS A 49 3.46 14.85 -10.66
CA LYS A 49 2.07 15.35 -10.65
C LYS A 49 1.06 14.21 -10.52
N ALA A 50 1.24 13.13 -11.28
CA ALA A 50 0.37 11.95 -11.21
C ALA A 50 0.50 11.20 -9.87
N ALA A 51 1.72 11.08 -9.33
CA ALA A 51 1.95 10.50 -8.01
C ALA A 51 1.25 11.30 -6.90
N LEU A 52 1.35 12.63 -6.93
CA LEU A 52 0.65 13.48 -5.95
C LEU A 52 -0.88 13.36 -6.07
N LYS A 53 -1.42 13.30 -7.28
CA LYS A 53 -2.86 13.04 -7.49
C LYS A 53 -3.30 11.70 -6.90
N THR A 54 -2.43 10.68 -6.97
CA THR A 54 -2.67 9.37 -6.36
C THR A 54 -2.67 9.47 -4.83
N VAL A 55 -1.74 10.23 -4.24
CA VAL A 55 -1.74 10.52 -2.79
C VAL A 55 -3.04 11.19 -2.38
N ASP A 56 -3.48 12.22 -3.11
CA ASP A 56 -4.73 12.93 -2.80
C ASP A 56 -5.94 11.98 -2.88
N SER A 57 -5.97 11.07 -3.87
CA SER A 57 -7.03 10.06 -4.02
C SER A 57 -7.06 9.06 -2.84
N ILE A 58 -5.89 8.62 -2.36
CA ILE A 58 -5.78 7.78 -1.16
C ILE A 58 -6.25 8.55 0.08
N GLY A 59 -5.92 9.84 0.19
CA GLY A 59 -6.39 10.70 1.29
C GLY A 59 -7.91 10.85 1.33
N VAL A 60 -8.56 10.98 0.17
CA VAL A 60 -10.04 10.99 0.07
C VAL A 60 -10.63 9.66 0.56
N LEU A 61 -10.00 8.52 0.21
CA LEU A 61 -10.43 7.21 0.70
C LEU A 61 -10.26 7.09 2.23
N GLU A 62 -9.16 7.58 2.80
CA GLU A 62 -8.96 7.60 4.25
C GLU A 62 -10.04 8.42 4.96
N GLU A 63 -10.35 9.61 4.45
CA GLU A 63 -11.40 10.49 5.01
C GLU A 63 -12.78 9.82 4.92
N PHE A 64 -13.09 9.19 3.79
CA PHE A 64 -14.31 8.43 3.59
C PHE A 64 -14.45 7.30 4.62
N LEU A 65 -13.41 6.49 4.79
CA LEU A 65 -13.41 5.39 5.77
C LEU A 65 -13.58 5.90 7.21
N LEU A 66 -12.92 7.00 7.58
CA LEU A 66 -13.06 7.59 8.91
C LEU A 66 -14.49 8.07 9.18
N LYS A 67 -15.12 8.71 8.19
CA LYS A 67 -16.50 9.21 8.28
C LYS A 67 -17.50 8.06 8.43
N HIS A 68 -17.34 7.00 7.64
CA HIS A 68 -18.28 5.88 7.57
C HIS A 68 -17.94 4.73 8.55
N LYS A 69 -16.85 4.80 9.32
CA LYS A 69 -16.45 3.75 10.26
C LYS A 69 -17.55 3.33 11.24
N LYS A 70 -18.22 4.31 11.88
CA LYS A 70 -19.28 4.04 12.86
C LYS A 70 -20.52 3.48 12.18
N ASP A 71 -20.89 4.09 11.06
CA ASP A 71 -22.03 3.68 10.24
C ASP A 71 -21.86 2.25 9.71
N TYR A 72 -20.63 1.83 9.43
CA TYR A 72 -20.31 0.50 8.92
C TYR A 72 -20.36 -0.58 10.00
N VAL A 73 -19.80 -0.31 11.19
CA VAL A 73 -19.72 -1.29 12.30
C VAL A 73 -21.02 -1.38 13.11
N ASP A 74 -21.71 -0.26 13.35
CA ASP A 74 -22.90 -0.26 14.20
C ASP A 74 -24.12 -0.82 13.47
N LEU A 75 -24.64 -1.95 13.94
CA LEU A 75 -25.78 -2.65 13.33
C LEU A 75 -27.06 -1.80 13.28
N TYR A 76 -27.30 -0.99 14.31
CA TYR A 76 -28.55 -0.24 14.51
C TYR A 76 -28.56 1.12 13.81
N ARG A 77 -27.45 1.50 13.19
CA ARG A 77 -27.25 2.84 12.64
C ARG A 77 -27.49 2.91 11.13
N THR A 78 -27.28 1.80 10.43
CA THR A 78 -27.42 1.68 8.97
C THR A 78 -28.04 0.37 8.57
N THR A 79 -28.58 0.34 7.35
CA THR A 79 -29.12 -0.87 6.71
C THR A 79 -28.00 -1.71 6.07
N GLU A 80 -28.24 -2.99 5.80
CA GLU A 80 -27.27 -3.82 5.06
C GLU A 80 -27.00 -3.27 3.65
N GLN A 81 -28.01 -2.72 2.99
CA GLN A 81 -27.87 -2.09 1.68
C GLN A 81 -26.88 -0.91 1.69
N GLU A 82 -26.94 -0.06 2.72
CA GLU A 82 -26.02 1.07 2.88
C GLU A 82 -24.59 0.59 3.16
N ARG A 83 -24.41 -0.49 3.93
CA ARG A 83 -23.09 -1.07 4.19
C ARG A 83 -22.48 -1.66 2.93
N ASP A 84 -23.27 -2.35 2.13
CA ASP A 84 -22.83 -2.93 0.85
C ASP A 84 -22.50 -1.82 -0.16
N SER A 85 -23.22 -0.68 -0.12
CA SER A 85 -22.85 0.53 -0.86
C SER A 85 -21.49 1.06 -0.43
N ILE A 86 -21.22 1.18 0.87
CA ILE A 86 -19.92 1.60 1.41
C ILE A 86 -18.80 0.65 0.94
N GLU A 87 -19.03 -0.67 1.00
CA GLU A 87 -18.06 -1.67 0.51
C GLU A 87 -17.78 -1.53 -0.99
N SER A 88 -18.82 -1.32 -1.80
CA SER A 88 -18.67 -1.16 -3.24
C SER A 88 -17.87 0.09 -3.59
N GLU A 89 -18.09 1.19 -2.87
CA GLU A 89 -17.41 2.46 -3.08
C GLU A 89 -15.93 2.38 -2.67
N VAL A 90 -15.63 1.78 -1.50
CA VAL A 90 -14.26 1.53 -1.06
C VAL A 90 -13.52 0.63 -2.07
N THR A 91 -14.18 -0.41 -2.56
CA THR A 91 -13.60 -1.31 -3.56
C THR A 91 -13.28 -0.58 -4.86
N PHE A 92 -14.17 0.31 -5.30
CA PHE A 92 -13.95 1.14 -6.47
C PHE A 92 -12.75 2.09 -6.30
N PHE A 93 -12.66 2.78 -5.16
CA PHE A 93 -11.53 3.66 -4.85
C PHE A 93 -10.19 2.90 -4.84
N ILE A 94 -10.14 1.73 -4.19
CA ILE A 94 -8.91 0.92 -4.12
C ILE A 94 -8.48 0.45 -5.51
N LYS A 95 -9.43 -0.02 -6.35
CA LYS A 95 -9.15 -0.41 -7.74
C LYS A 95 -8.63 0.77 -8.55
N SER A 96 -9.26 1.94 -8.46
CA SER A 96 -8.82 3.15 -9.18
C SER A 96 -7.42 3.61 -8.74
N CYS A 97 -7.13 3.60 -7.43
CA CYS A 97 -5.81 3.97 -6.93
C CYS A 97 -4.74 2.96 -7.40
N LYS A 98 -5.06 1.65 -7.39
CA LYS A 98 -4.19 0.60 -7.91
C LYS A 98 -3.86 0.82 -9.38
N GLU A 99 -4.85 1.11 -10.22
CA GLU A 99 -4.65 1.38 -11.64
C GLU A 99 -3.72 2.59 -11.86
N GLN A 100 -3.88 3.66 -11.09
CA GLN A 100 -2.99 4.83 -11.16
C GLN A 100 -1.53 4.47 -10.78
N ILE A 101 -1.36 3.63 -9.75
CA ILE A 101 -0.05 3.12 -9.33
C ILE A 101 0.58 2.23 -10.42
N ASP A 102 -0.20 1.34 -11.04
CA ASP A 102 0.29 0.48 -12.12
C ASP A 102 0.68 1.29 -13.36
N LEU A 103 -0.05 2.36 -13.69
CA LEU A 103 0.34 3.30 -14.75
C LEU A 103 1.66 4.02 -14.42
N LEU A 104 1.85 4.45 -13.17
CA LEU A 104 3.10 5.05 -12.72
C LEU A 104 4.25 4.03 -12.83
N LYS A 105 4.05 2.79 -12.39
CA LYS A 105 5.04 1.71 -12.52
C LYS A 105 5.44 1.47 -13.98
N ASN A 106 4.46 1.34 -14.87
CA ASN A 106 4.71 1.11 -16.30
C ASN A 106 5.44 2.28 -16.95
N SER A 107 5.18 3.52 -16.50
CA SER A 107 5.88 4.71 -16.98
C SER A 107 7.37 4.73 -16.62
N ILE A 108 7.79 3.97 -15.60
CA ILE A 108 9.21 3.84 -15.24
C ILE A 108 9.88 2.84 -16.18
N ASN A 109 9.30 1.65 -16.34
CA ASN A 109 9.83 0.59 -17.20
C ASN A 109 9.99 1.03 -18.67
N GLN A 110 9.02 1.79 -19.20
CA GLN A 110 9.10 2.30 -20.59
C GLN A 110 10.27 3.29 -20.81
N VAL A 111 10.62 4.08 -19.78
CA VAL A 111 11.74 5.03 -19.86
C VAL A 111 13.08 4.29 -19.83
N ASP A 112 13.17 3.19 -19.09
CA ASP A 112 14.36 2.34 -19.04
C ASP A 112 14.61 1.64 -20.40
N ASP A 113 13.55 1.13 -21.03
CA ASP A 113 13.63 0.48 -22.36
C ASP A 113 13.96 1.44 -23.51
N ALA A 114 13.51 2.69 -23.43
CA ALA A 114 13.79 3.71 -24.45
C ALA A 114 15.21 4.28 -24.34
N ASN A 115 15.71 4.47 -23.11
CA ASN A 115 17.05 5.04 -22.89
C ASN A 115 18.18 4.01 -23.07
N SER A 116 17.90 2.72 -22.96
CA SER A 116 18.88 1.65 -23.24
C SER A 116 19.24 1.50 -24.72
N LYS A 117 18.49 2.12 -25.65
CA LYS A 117 18.64 1.98 -27.12
C LYS A 117 19.30 3.17 -27.82
N GLY A 118 20.06 4.02 -27.11
CA GLY A 118 20.78 5.14 -27.70
C GLY A 118 21.99 4.71 -28.57
N TRP A 119 21.96 5.02 -29.87
CA TRP A 119 22.89 4.58 -30.92
C TRP A 119 24.36 5.03 -30.78
N ILE A 120 24.76 5.90 -29.84
CA ILE A 120 26.17 6.33 -29.69
C ILE A 120 26.53 6.35 -28.21
N GLY A 121 27.55 5.57 -27.83
CA GLY A 121 27.97 5.20 -26.47
C GLY A 121 28.42 6.32 -25.50
N PHE A 122 27.84 7.51 -25.56
CA PHE A 122 27.87 8.47 -24.47
C PHE A 122 26.71 8.16 -23.51
N LYS A 123 26.89 7.09 -22.73
CA LYS A 123 25.98 6.68 -21.65
C LYS A 123 25.76 7.84 -20.68
N GLY A 124 24.57 8.45 -20.72
CA GLY A 124 24.00 9.22 -19.62
C GLY A 124 23.46 8.32 -18.50
N GLU A 125 24.08 7.17 -18.24
CA GLU A 125 23.54 6.15 -17.34
C GLU A 125 23.56 6.56 -15.87
N SER A 126 24.48 7.41 -15.44
CA SER A 126 24.62 7.78 -14.02
C SER A 126 23.58 8.78 -13.52
N LEU A 127 23.07 9.68 -14.37
CA LEU A 127 22.02 10.64 -13.97
C LEU A 127 20.63 9.99 -13.84
N ASN A 128 20.46 8.82 -14.45
CA ASN A 128 19.18 8.13 -14.51
C ASN A 128 18.98 7.15 -13.37
N ALA A 129 20.04 6.51 -12.84
CA ALA A 129 19.93 5.55 -11.74
C ALA A 129 19.25 6.17 -10.50
N ASP A 130 19.73 7.34 -10.05
CA ASP A 130 19.14 8.09 -8.94
C ASP A 130 17.67 8.45 -9.20
N THR A 131 17.37 8.86 -10.44
CA THR A 131 16.02 9.27 -10.85
C THR A 131 15.07 8.07 -10.90
N VAL A 132 15.54 6.92 -11.38
CA VAL A 132 14.80 5.66 -11.48
C VAL A 132 14.57 5.07 -10.09
N ALA A 133 15.59 5.06 -9.24
CA ALA A 133 15.49 4.66 -7.84
C ALA A 133 14.48 5.55 -7.09
N HIS A 134 14.55 6.88 -7.26
CA HIS A 134 13.59 7.81 -6.69
C HIS A 134 12.16 7.52 -7.18
N LYS A 135 11.94 7.31 -8.49
CA LYS A 135 10.60 7.00 -9.02
C LYS A 135 10.06 5.68 -8.47
N HIS A 136 10.87 4.62 -8.42
CA HIS A 136 10.47 3.35 -7.80
C HIS A 136 10.13 3.53 -6.32
N GLY A 137 10.96 4.27 -5.56
CA GLY A 137 10.69 4.59 -4.16
C GLY A 137 9.34 5.30 -3.96
N VAL A 138 8.98 6.23 -4.85
CA VAL A 138 7.66 6.89 -4.82
C VAL A 138 6.52 5.90 -5.03
N VAL A 139 6.66 4.97 -5.99
CA VAL A 139 5.64 3.92 -6.24
C VAL A 139 5.49 3.01 -5.01
N LEU A 140 6.59 2.60 -4.38
CA LEU A 140 6.56 1.78 -3.17
C LEU A 140 5.80 2.47 -2.03
N ILE A 141 6.09 3.74 -1.77
CA ILE A 141 5.40 4.53 -0.74
C ILE A 141 3.90 4.60 -1.04
N LEU A 142 3.51 4.80 -2.30
CA LEU A 142 2.10 4.81 -2.71
C LEU A 142 1.42 3.45 -2.49
N CYS A 143 2.09 2.35 -2.87
CA CYS A 143 1.60 0.99 -2.65
C CYS A 143 1.42 0.70 -1.15
N GLU A 144 2.39 1.06 -0.32
CA GLU A 144 2.35 0.85 1.13
C GLU A 144 1.22 1.66 1.78
N LYS A 145 1.04 2.92 1.36
CA LYS A 145 -0.07 3.77 1.80
C LYS A 145 -1.42 3.15 1.44
N LEU A 146 -1.62 2.77 0.18
CA LEU A 146 -2.88 2.16 -0.25
C LEU A 146 -3.14 0.81 0.45
N HIS A 147 -2.09 0.02 0.68
CA HIS A 147 -2.19 -1.23 1.42
C HIS A 147 -2.57 -1.01 2.88
N SER A 148 -2.00 -0.01 3.56
CA SER A 148 -2.38 0.36 4.94
C SER A 148 -3.86 0.70 5.04
N VAL A 149 -4.39 1.49 4.10
CA VAL A 149 -5.80 1.87 4.06
C VAL A 149 -6.70 0.67 3.78
N SER A 150 -6.32 -0.18 2.81
CA SER A 150 -7.04 -1.42 2.51
C SER A 150 -7.07 -2.38 3.71
N SER A 151 -5.94 -2.53 4.42
CA SER A 151 -5.83 -3.38 5.60
C SER A 151 -6.70 -2.88 6.77
N GLN A 152 -6.76 -1.56 6.97
CA GLN A 152 -7.67 -0.96 7.95
C GLN A 152 -9.13 -1.28 7.64
N PHE A 153 -9.52 -1.23 6.37
CA PHE A 153 -10.87 -1.58 5.95
C PHE A 153 -11.16 -3.07 6.11
N ASP A 154 -10.25 -3.96 5.70
CA ASP A 154 -10.40 -5.41 5.89
C ASP A 154 -10.59 -5.77 7.36
N ARG A 155 -9.90 -5.06 8.28
CA ARG A 155 -10.11 -5.23 9.72
C ARG A 155 -11.53 -4.84 10.16
N LEU A 156 -12.09 -3.76 9.62
CA LEU A 156 -13.48 -3.36 9.91
C LEU A 156 -14.47 -4.41 9.39
N ARG A 157 -14.24 -4.92 8.18
CA ARG A 157 -15.05 -5.99 7.59
C ARG A 157 -14.99 -7.27 8.43
N ALA A 158 -13.80 -7.68 8.86
CA ALA A 158 -13.62 -8.88 9.68
C ALA A 158 -14.43 -8.80 11.00
N VAL A 159 -14.44 -7.63 11.66
CA VAL A 159 -15.28 -7.42 12.86
C VAL A 159 -16.77 -7.57 12.52
N ARG A 160 -17.26 -6.96 11.43
CA ARG A 160 -18.66 -7.11 10.98
C ARG A 160 -19.01 -8.58 10.75
N TYR A 161 -18.20 -9.29 9.96
CA TYR A 161 -18.49 -10.69 9.64
C TYR A 161 -18.46 -11.58 10.89
N GLN A 162 -17.51 -11.35 11.80
CA GLN A 162 -17.46 -12.06 13.06
C GLN A 162 -18.72 -11.81 13.90
N ASP A 163 -19.23 -10.58 13.95
CA ASP A 163 -20.47 -10.25 14.66
C ASP A 163 -21.70 -10.91 14.03
N VAL A 164 -21.77 -10.98 12.70
CA VAL A 164 -22.83 -11.69 11.98
C VAL A 164 -22.80 -13.19 12.30
N ILE A 165 -21.63 -13.81 12.25
CA ILE A 165 -21.43 -15.24 12.58
C ILE A 165 -21.80 -15.51 14.03
N ASN A 166 -21.28 -14.70 14.97
CA ASN A 166 -21.55 -14.84 16.40
C ASN A 166 -23.06 -14.74 16.68
N ARG A 167 -23.75 -13.71 16.18
CA ARG A 167 -25.21 -13.55 16.39
C ARG A 167 -26.02 -14.74 15.87
N ARG A 168 -25.65 -15.28 14.73
CA ARG A 168 -26.31 -16.44 14.13
C ARG A 168 -26.03 -17.73 14.92
N ALA A 169 -24.83 -17.90 15.44
CA ALA A 169 -24.49 -18.99 16.35
C ALA A 169 -25.25 -18.91 17.69
N LEU A 170 -25.53 -17.70 18.18
CA LEU A 170 -26.31 -17.45 19.39
C LEU A 170 -27.80 -17.74 19.19
N ARG A 171 -28.36 -17.44 18.02
CA ARG A 171 -29.74 -17.81 17.65
C ARG A 171 -29.97 -19.32 17.54
N ARG A 172 -28.93 -20.13 17.39
CA ARG A 172 -29.02 -21.60 17.49
C ARG A 172 -29.17 -22.12 18.93
N LYS A 173 -28.93 -21.28 19.96
CA LYS A 173 -28.96 -21.69 21.37
C LYS A 173 -30.25 -21.50 22.19
N PRO A 174 -31.35 -20.87 21.74
CA PRO A 174 -32.59 -20.84 22.51
C PRO A 174 -33.61 -21.82 21.91
N THR A 175 -33.72 -23.02 22.51
CA THR A 175 -34.96 -23.72 22.94
C THR A 175 -34.61 -25.18 23.32
N GLN A 176 -33.84 -25.37 24.41
CA GLN A 176 -33.76 -26.67 25.10
C GLN A 176 -34.02 -26.55 26.61
N ALA A 177 -34.56 -25.41 27.05
CA ALA A 177 -34.86 -25.16 28.46
C ALA A 177 -36.33 -24.72 28.60
N GLY A 178 -37.26 -25.69 28.51
CA GLY A 178 -38.66 -25.44 28.78
C GLY A 178 -39.53 -26.69 28.70
N LYS A 179 -39.91 -27.20 29.88
CA LYS A 179 -40.74 -28.40 30.20
C LYS A 179 -39.89 -29.68 30.29
N THR A 180 -39.73 -30.32 31.45
CA THR A 180 -40.80 -30.82 32.32
C THR A 180 -40.43 -30.77 33.81
N SER A 181 -41.26 -30.10 34.63
CA SER A 181 -41.34 -30.39 36.06
C SER A 181 -42.50 -31.36 36.28
N SER A 182 -42.21 -32.65 36.35
CA SER A 182 -43.05 -33.61 37.05
C SER A 182 -42.33 -34.94 37.18
N THR A 183 -41.99 -35.26 38.44
CA THR A 183 -42.09 -36.58 39.09
C THR A 183 -40.78 -36.99 39.76
N GLU A 184 -40.72 -36.76 41.06
CA GLU A 184 -40.02 -37.65 41.98
C GLU A 184 -41.03 -38.16 43.02
N ILE A 185 -40.73 -39.35 43.54
CA ILE A 185 -41.35 -40.05 44.69
C ILE A 185 -42.42 -41.10 44.30
N SER A 186 -41.99 -42.30 43.87
CA SER A 186 -41.87 -43.45 44.78
C SER A 186 -41.62 -44.80 44.07
N THR A 187 -40.87 -45.62 44.78
CA THR A 187 -40.28 -46.94 44.54
C THR A 187 -41.27 -48.14 44.47
N PRO A 188 -40.80 -49.35 44.12
CA PRO A 188 -41.56 -50.38 43.39
C PRO A 188 -42.09 -51.51 44.28
N THR A 189 -43.07 -52.28 43.80
CA THR A 189 -43.34 -53.65 44.29
C THR A 189 -43.92 -54.52 43.17
N ASN A 190 -43.57 -55.80 43.24
CA ASN A 190 -43.60 -56.84 42.23
C ASN A 190 -44.87 -57.72 42.34
N LEU A 191 -45.06 -58.62 41.37
CA LEU A 191 -45.92 -59.83 41.33
C LEU A 191 -47.31 -59.72 40.66
N GLU A 192 -47.30 -60.17 39.39
CA GLU A 192 -48.10 -61.23 38.77
C GLU A 192 -49.64 -61.34 38.90
N GLU A 193 -50.20 -61.65 37.72
CA GLU A 193 -51.32 -62.55 37.42
C GLU A 193 -52.74 -62.02 37.08
N GLN A 194 -53.16 -62.46 35.88
CA GLN A 194 -54.50 -62.90 35.46
C GLN A 194 -55.55 -61.91 34.92
N VAL A 195 -55.63 -61.87 33.57
CA VAL A 195 -56.72 -62.46 32.75
C VAL A 195 -58.17 -62.09 33.14
N LYS A 196 -58.84 -61.21 32.36
CA LYS A 196 -59.98 -61.52 31.45
C LYS A 196 -60.74 -60.27 30.96
N GLN A 197 -60.91 -60.22 29.63
CA GLN A 197 -62.09 -59.80 28.85
C GLN A 197 -63.20 -58.97 29.52
N SER A 198 -63.52 -57.83 28.91
CA SER A 198 -64.84 -57.64 28.28
C SER A 198 -64.78 -56.53 27.22
N ASP A 199 -65.01 -56.92 25.97
CA ASP A 199 -65.42 -56.04 24.88
C ASP A 199 -66.77 -55.38 25.20
N ALA A 200 -66.85 -54.06 24.98
CA ALA A 200 -67.84 -53.40 24.12
C ALA A 200 -68.11 -51.97 24.62
N GLN A 201 -68.01 -51.01 23.68
CA GLN A 201 -68.30 -49.56 23.79
C GLN A 201 -67.13 -48.79 24.46
N THR A 202 -66.29 -48.03 23.75
CA THR A 202 -66.63 -46.92 22.85
C THR A 202 -65.48 -46.67 21.85
N MET A 203 -65.78 -46.90 20.57
CA MET A 203 -64.90 -46.73 19.40
C MET A 203 -64.51 -45.28 19.07
N GLU A 204 -64.89 -44.27 19.86
CA GLU A 204 -64.55 -42.85 19.62
C GLU A 204 -63.25 -42.38 20.28
N SER A 205 -62.70 -43.14 21.24
CA SER A 205 -61.56 -42.68 22.06
C SER A 205 -60.19 -42.90 21.39
N ASN A 206 -60.12 -43.86 20.46
CA ASN A 206 -58.87 -44.26 19.80
C ASN A 206 -58.60 -43.45 18.53
N GLU A 207 -59.63 -42.93 17.86
CA GLU A 207 -59.47 -41.99 16.74
C GLU A 207 -58.94 -40.64 17.23
N LEU A 208 -59.50 -40.06 18.30
CA LEU A 208 -59.02 -38.80 18.88
C LEU A 208 -57.58 -38.87 19.43
N ARG A 209 -57.17 -40.02 19.97
CA ARG A 209 -55.79 -40.23 20.47
C ARG A 209 -54.79 -40.46 19.33
N SER A 210 -55.20 -41.16 18.27
CA SER A 210 -54.39 -41.36 17.07
C SER A 210 -54.28 -40.07 16.25
N GLU A 211 -55.33 -39.26 16.23
CA GLU A 211 -55.37 -37.95 15.59
C GLU A 211 -54.56 -36.91 16.36
N SER A 212 -54.58 -36.94 17.70
CA SER A 212 -53.67 -36.15 18.54
C SER A 212 -52.19 -36.50 18.33
N VAL A 213 -51.85 -37.78 18.12
CA VAL A 213 -50.46 -38.20 17.84
C VAL A 213 -50.04 -37.81 16.42
N ARG A 214 -50.94 -37.91 15.44
CA ARG A 214 -50.70 -37.48 14.05
C ARG A 214 -50.51 -35.97 13.93
N VAL A 215 -51.29 -35.18 14.67
CA VAL A 215 -51.12 -33.72 14.73
C VAL A 215 -49.79 -33.35 15.39
N GLN A 216 -49.34 -34.13 16.39
CA GLN A 216 -48.05 -33.93 17.02
C GLN A 216 -46.87 -34.31 16.10
N GLU A 217 -46.97 -35.40 15.33
CA GLU A 217 -45.98 -35.76 14.31
C GLU A 217 -45.94 -34.73 13.18
N GLN A 218 -47.09 -34.25 12.69
CA GLN A 218 -47.14 -33.17 11.70
C GLN A 218 -46.49 -31.88 12.21
N PHE A 219 -46.71 -31.54 13.48
CA PHE A 219 -46.08 -30.36 14.08
C PHE A 219 -44.56 -30.50 14.18
N LEU A 220 -44.07 -31.70 14.53
CA LEU A 220 -42.64 -31.99 14.56
C LEU A 220 -42.02 -31.96 13.16
N ASP A 221 -42.70 -32.50 12.14
CA ASP A 221 -42.26 -32.44 10.75
C ASP A 221 -42.22 -30.99 10.24
N ASP A 222 -43.23 -30.18 10.58
CA ASP A 222 -43.27 -28.76 10.23
C ASP A 222 -42.18 -27.95 10.94
N GLU A 223 -41.89 -28.24 12.21
CA GLU A 223 -40.77 -27.64 12.96
C GLU A 223 -39.42 -28.05 12.37
N THR A 224 -39.27 -29.32 12.00
CA THR A 224 -38.04 -29.83 11.35
C THR A 224 -37.83 -29.18 10.00
N ARG A 225 -38.90 -29.01 9.20
CA ARG A 225 -38.86 -28.29 7.91
C ARG A 225 -38.54 -26.81 8.09
N ALA A 226 -39.09 -26.16 9.11
CA ALA A 226 -38.79 -24.77 9.43
C ALA A 226 -37.32 -24.58 9.82
N LEU A 227 -36.79 -25.45 10.69
CA LEU A 227 -35.37 -25.46 11.08
C LEU A 227 -34.45 -25.74 9.89
N GLN A 228 -34.82 -26.67 9.02
CA GLN A 228 -34.05 -26.99 7.82
C GLN A 228 -34.04 -25.80 6.83
N ALA A 229 -35.16 -25.10 6.68
CA ALA A 229 -35.24 -23.87 5.88
C ALA A 229 -34.38 -22.75 6.48
N GLU A 230 -34.39 -22.56 7.80
CA GLU A 230 -33.53 -21.58 8.48
C GLU A 230 -32.04 -21.92 8.33
N LEU A 231 -31.68 -23.20 8.46
CA LEU A 231 -30.31 -23.68 8.26
C LEU A 231 -29.83 -23.49 6.82
N SER A 232 -30.68 -23.76 5.83
CA SER A 232 -30.38 -23.53 4.42
C SER A 232 -30.12 -22.05 4.15
N GLY A 233 -31.03 -21.17 4.62
CA GLY A 233 -30.85 -19.72 4.45
C GLY A 233 -29.63 -19.17 5.19
N LEU A 234 -29.27 -19.77 6.33
CA LEU A 234 -28.03 -19.47 7.04
C LEU A 234 -26.79 -19.86 6.25
N LEU A 235 -26.80 -21.04 5.64
CA LEU A 235 -25.69 -21.55 4.84
C LEU A 235 -25.47 -20.67 3.61
N ASP A 236 -26.53 -20.33 2.87
CA ASP A 236 -26.47 -19.46 1.70
C ASP A 236 -25.89 -18.10 2.06
N ALA A 237 -26.36 -17.50 3.16
CA ALA A 237 -25.86 -16.20 3.61
C ALA A 237 -24.41 -16.27 4.15
N VAL A 238 -23.99 -17.39 4.76
CA VAL A 238 -22.58 -17.59 5.15
C VAL A 238 -21.70 -17.72 3.91
N GLN A 239 -22.12 -18.51 2.93
CA GLN A 239 -21.39 -18.70 1.67
C GLN A 239 -21.24 -17.38 0.89
N GLU A 240 -22.29 -16.55 0.86
CA GLU A 240 -22.21 -15.21 0.28
C GLU A 240 -21.21 -14.32 1.03
N THR A 241 -21.26 -14.33 2.36
CA THR A 241 -20.31 -13.54 3.18
C THR A 241 -18.86 -14.01 3.04
N GLU A 242 -18.65 -15.32 2.91
CA GLU A 242 -17.34 -15.92 2.67
C GLU A 242 -16.79 -15.49 1.31
N THR A 243 -17.61 -15.59 0.26
CA THR A 243 -17.22 -15.19 -1.10
C THR A 243 -16.81 -13.71 -1.15
N LYS A 244 -17.63 -12.83 -0.56
CA LYS A 244 -17.33 -11.39 -0.47
C LYS A 244 -16.03 -11.11 0.32
N MET A 245 -15.74 -11.89 1.35
CA MET A 245 -14.50 -11.75 2.16
C MET A 245 -13.27 -12.22 1.39
N VAL A 246 -13.38 -13.31 0.63
CA VAL A 246 -12.28 -13.91 -0.12
C VAL A 246 -11.82 -13.01 -1.27
N GLU A 247 -12.74 -12.44 -2.06
CA GLU A 247 -12.38 -11.59 -3.21
C GLU A 247 -11.51 -10.39 -2.81
N MET A 248 -11.87 -9.72 -1.71
CA MET A 248 -11.12 -8.55 -1.24
C MET A 248 -9.82 -8.95 -0.53
N SER A 249 -9.84 -10.04 0.25
CA SER A 249 -8.62 -10.59 0.85
C SER A 249 -7.62 -10.98 -0.24
N ALA A 250 -8.08 -11.50 -1.38
CA ALA A 250 -7.23 -11.78 -2.53
C ALA A 250 -6.64 -10.49 -3.13
N LEU A 251 -7.43 -9.42 -3.28
CA LEU A 251 -6.94 -8.13 -3.75
C LEU A 251 -5.86 -7.56 -2.82
N ASN A 252 -6.11 -7.56 -1.51
CA ASN A 252 -5.17 -7.04 -0.53
C ASN A 252 -3.89 -7.90 -0.43
N HIS A 253 -4.02 -9.22 -0.56
CA HIS A 253 -2.89 -10.14 -0.65
C HIS A 253 -2.03 -9.85 -1.89
N LEU A 254 -2.64 -9.67 -3.07
CA LEU A 254 -1.92 -9.31 -4.30
C LEU A 254 -1.19 -7.95 -4.18
N MET A 255 -1.72 -7.01 -3.39
CA MET A 255 -1.03 -5.75 -3.13
C MET A 255 0.15 -5.95 -2.18
N SER A 256 0.00 -6.80 -1.16
CA SER A 256 1.07 -7.16 -0.24
C SER A 256 2.26 -7.80 -0.97
N THR A 257 1.99 -8.71 -1.90
CA THR A 257 3.04 -9.36 -2.71
C THR A 257 3.72 -8.37 -3.64
N HIS A 258 2.97 -7.43 -4.23
CA HIS A 258 3.53 -6.39 -5.10
C HIS A 258 4.39 -5.38 -4.33
N VAL A 259 3.99 -5.00 -3.11
CA VAL A 259 4.81 -4.18 -2.19
C VAL A 259 6.13 -4.88 -1.87
N LEU A 260 6.07 -6.16 -1.51
CA LEU A 260 7.26 -6.95 -1.18
C LEU A 260 8.22 -7.06 -2.39
N GLN A 261 7.69 -7.39 -3.57
CA GLN A 261 8.48 -7.46 -4.80
C GLN A 261 9.14 -6.12 -5.13
N GLN A 262 8.42 -5.01 -4.99
CA GLN A 262 8.96 -3.68 -5.24
C GLN A 262 10.06 -3.29 -4.26
N ALA A 263 9.93 -3.64 -2.97
CA ALA A 263 10.93 -3.34 -1.96
C ALA A 263 12.30 -3.96 -2.32
N GLN A 264 12.30 -5.23 -2.74
CA GLN A 264 13.52 -5.90 -3.19
C GLN A 264 14.13 -5.25 -4.44
N GLN A 265 13.30 -4.85 -5.41
CA GLN A 265 13.77 -4.19 -6.62
C GLN A 265 14.40 -2.83 -6.32
N ILE A 266 13.87 -2.09 -5.33
CA ILE A 266 14.40 -0.78 -4.93
C ILE A 266 15.75 -0.90 -4.22
N GLU A 267 15.96 -1.92 -3.39
CA GLU A 267 17.24 -2.14 -2.73
C GLU A 267 18.37 -2.30 -3.76
N TYR A 268 18.15 -3.15 -4.78
CA TYR A 268 19.08 -3.31 -5.88
C TYR A 268 19.32 -2.00 -6.66
N LEU A 269 18.25 -1.27 -7.00
CA LEU A 269 18.37 0.01 -7.71
C LEU A 269 19.10 1.07 -6.87
N TYR A 270 18.93 1.05 -5.55
CA TYR A 270 19.61 1.96 -4.64
C TYR A 270 21.11 1.67 -4.59
N ASP A 271 21.51 0.41 -4.51
CA ASP A 271 22.93 0.02 -4.57
C ASP A 271 23.57 0.50 -5.88
N GLN A 272 22.88 0.33 -7.01
CA GLN A 272 23.35 0.84 -8.30
C GLN A 272 23.48 2.37 -8.34
N ALA A 273 22.53 3.09 -7.75
CA ALA A 273 22.55 4.55 -7.65
C ALA A 273 23.72 5.06 -6.79
N VAL A 274 23.98 4.38 -5.66
CA VAL A 274 25.12 4.67 -4.78
C VAL A 274 26.44 4.40 -5.50
N GLU A 275 26.56 3.26 -6.19
CA GLU A 275 27.75 2.93 -6.97
C GLU A 275 28.00 3.95 -8.09
N ALA A 276 26.95 4.34 -8.82
CA ALA A 276 27.05 5.36 -9.85
C ALA A 276 27.52 6.71 -9.28
N THR A 277 26.97 7.13 -8.14
CA THR A 277 27.38 8.34 -7.43
C THR A 277 28.84 8.28 -7.00
N MET A 278 29.27 7.14 -6.44
CA MET A 278 30.65 6.91 -6.01
C MET A 278 31.63 6.95 -7.20
N ASN A 279 31.25 6.35 -8.33
CA ASN A 279 32.04 6.37 -9.56
C ASN A 279 32.21 7.79 -10.13
N VAL A 280 31.15 8.60 -10.10
CA VAL A 280 31.23 10.02 -10.51
C VAL A 280 32.12 10.83 -9.56
N GLU A 281 32.02 10.61 -8.25
CA GLU A 281 32.88 11.28 -7.28
C GLU A 281 34.36 10.93 -7.48
N LEU A 282 34.65 9.64 -7.67
CA LEU A 282 36.00 9.16 -7.96
C LEU A 282 36.53 9.76 -9.27
N GLY A 283 35.71 9.75 -10.33
CA GLY A 283 36.04 10.36 -11.61
C GLY A 283 36.36 11.86 -11.49
N ASN A 284 35.59 12.61 -10.71
CA ASN A 284 35.85 14.04 -10.45
C ASN A 284 37.17 14.26 -9.68
N LYS A 285 37.51 13.38 -8.73
CA LYS A 285 38.81 13.42 -8.04
C LYS A 285 39.95 13.19 -9.02
N GLU A 286 39.83 12.19 -9.89
CA GLU A 286 40.85 11.91 -10.90
C GLU A 286 40.99 13.02 -11.95
N LEU A 287 39.88 13.63 -12.39
CA LEU A 287 39.90 14.82 -13.26
C LEU A 287 40.62 16.00 -12.60
N THR A 288 40.34 16.24 -11.32
CA THR A 288 41.01 17.32 -10.56
C THR A 288 42.52 17.06 -10.46
N LYS A 289 42.92 15.82 -10.16
CA LYS A 289 44.33 15.40 -10.16
C LYS A 289 44.98 15.57 -11.54
N ALA A 290 44.28 15.23 -12.62
CA ALA A 290 44.77 15.39 -13.99
C ALA A 290 45.00 16.86 -14.35
N ILE A 291 44.06 17.74 -13.99
CA ILE A 291 44.20 19.19 -14.17
C ILE A 291 45.41 19.74 -13.39
N GLN A 292 45.57 19.32 -12.13
CA GLN A 292 46.70 19.72 -11.29
C GLN A 292 48.03 19.24 -11.88
N ARG A 293 48.09 17.98 -12.36
CA ARG A 293 49.28 17.41 -13.00
C ARG A 293 49.64 18.13 -14.30
N ASN A 294 48.65 18.52 -15.10
CA ASN A 294 48.88 19.29 -16.33
C ASN A 294 49.51 20.67 -16.03
N SER A 295 48.98 21.38 -15.02
CA SER A 295 49.54 22.66 -14.58
C SER A 295 50.99 22.52 -14.10
N SER A 296 51.26 21.49 -13.27
CA SER A 296 52.59 21.19 -12.75
C SER A 296 53.60 20.81 -13.85
N SER A 297 53.16 20.08 -14.88
CA SER A 297 54.01 19.71 -16.02
C SER A 297 54.44 20.93 -16.82
N ARG A 298 53.52 21.89 -17.03
CA ARG A 298 53.82 23.13 -17.75
C ARG A 298 54.84 23.99 -17.00
N THR A 299 54.73 24.11 -15.68
CA THR A 299 55.72 24.84 -14.87
C THR A 299 57.08 24.15 -14.88
N PHE A 300 57.13 22.81 -14.85
CA PHE A 300 58.38 22.07 -14.92
C PHE A 300 59.10 22.26 -16.27
N LEU A 301 58.36 22.22 -17.38
CA LEU A 301 58.93 22.44 -18.72
C LEU A 301 59.52 23.85 -18.86
N LEU A 302 58.82 24.88 -18.38
CA LEU A 302 59.33 26.26 -18.39
C LEU A 302 60.61 26.41 -17.58
N LEU A 303 60.68 25.79 -16.40
CA LEU A 303 61.89 25.81 -15.56
C LEU A 303 63.05 25.10 -16.27
N PHE A 304 62.80 23.92 -16.86
CA PHE A 304 63.81 23.18 -17.62
C PHE A 304 64.36 24.02 -18.79
N LEU A 305 63.49 24.66 -19.56
CA LEU A 305 63.89 25.51 -20.68
C LEU A 305 64.71 26.71 -20.19
N PHE A 306 64.32 27.34 -19.09
CA PHE A 306 65.08 28.42 -18.46
C PHE A 306 66.50 27.96 -18.10
N VAL A 307 66.65 26.85 -17.36
CA VAL A 307 67.97 26.32 -16.97
C VAL A 307 68.82 25.94 -18.17
N LEU A 308 68.21 25.38 -19.23
CA LEU A 308 68.90 25.03 -20.47
C LEU A 308 69.44 26.29 -21.19
N THR A 309 68.63 27.34 -21.30
CA THR A 309 69.07 28.60 -21.93
C THR A 309 70.23 29.26 -21.18
N PHE A 310 70.20 29.27 -19.84
CA PHE A 310 71.31 29.79 -19.03
C PHE A 310 72.56 28.93 -19.15
N SER A 311 72.42 27.60 -19.21
CA SER A 311 73.55 26.69 -19.42
C SER A 311 74.25 26.96 -20.76
N ILE A 312 73.48 27.18 -21.84
CA ILE A 312 74.03 27.50 -23.17
C ILE A 312 74.73 28.86 -23.15
N LEU A 313 74.11 29.88 -22.55
CA LEU A 313 74.71 31.22 -22.43
C LEU A 313 76.03 31.18 -21.64
N PHE A 314 76.08 30.39 -20.56
CA PHE A 314 77.30 30.21 -19.77
C PHE A 314 78.40 29.50 -20.57
N LEU A 315 78.03 28.48 -21.36
CA LEU A 315 78.97 27.77 -22.22
C LEU A 315 79.53 28.68 -23.32
N ASP A 316 78.70 29.55 -23.89
CA ASP A 316 79.08 30.56 -24.89
C ASP A 316 79.99 31.64 -24.29
N TRP A 317 79.76 32.05 -23.04
CA TRP A 317 80.61 33.02 -22.35
C TRP A 317 81.99 32.46 -21.94
N TYR A 318 82.07 31.15 -21.71
CA TYR A 318 83.31 30.49 -21.28
C TYR A 318 84.22 30.06 -22.44
N ASN A 319 83.67 29.94 -23.66
CA ASN A 319 84.40 29.60 -24.88
C ASN A 319 85.01 30.86 -25.53
#